data_AF-A0A1F4XDJ3-F1
#
_entry.id   AF-A0A1F4XDJ3-F1
#
_cell.length_a   1.000
_cell.length_b   1.000
_cell.length_c   1.000
_cell.angle_alpha   90.00
_cell.angle_beta   90.00
_cell.angle_gamma   90.00
#
_symmetry.space_group_name_H-M   'P 1'
#
loop_
_entity.id
_entity.type
_entity.pdbx_description
1 polymer ?
#
loop_
_entity_poly.entity_id
_entity_poly.type
_entity_poly.pdbx_seq_one_letter_code
_entity_poly.pdbx_strand_id
1 'polypeptide(L)'
;MDNKDKFYANLRQAGIYTVIPLILAVGPIIGYFIGNFLDKKFHTSPYLMILFILFGFIASGKEVYNLTKRAMQEMDNENKRGN
;
A
#
# COMPACT_ATOMS: atom_id res chain seq x y z
N MET A 1 15.34 22.98 -20.79
CA MET A 1 14.57 22.04 -19.93
C MET A 1 15.47 21.70 -18.76
N ASP A 2 15.11 22.21 -17.58
CA ASP A 2 16.02 22.33 -16.43
C ASP A 2 16.25 20.95 -15.79
N ASN A 3 17.46 20.71 -15.30
CA ASN A 3 17.84 19.43 -14.69
C ASN A 3 17.03 19.15 -13.41
N LYS A 4 16.45 20.20 -12.82
CA LYS A 4 15.57 20.14 -11.65
C LYS A 4 14.27 19.39 -11.92
N ASP A 5 13.67 19.57 -13.11
CA ASP A 5 12.37 18.98 -13.46
C ASP A 5 12.45 17.44 -13.49
N LYS A 6 13.55 16.92 -14.03
CA LYS A 6 13.85 15.48 -14.06
C LYS A 6 14.09 14.92 -12.66
N PHE A 7 14.73 15.69 -11.78
CA PHE A 7 14.97 15.28 -10.40
C PHE A 7 13.68 15.18 -9.58
N TYR A 8 12.75 16.13 -9.73
CA TYR A 8 11.43 16.06 -9.07
C TYR A 8 10.58 14.90 -9.60
N ALA A 9 10.61 14.63 -10.91
CA ALA A 9 9.94 13.47 -11.50
C ALA A 9 10.51 12.15 -10.95
N ASN A 10 11.84 12.04 -10.83
CA ASN A 10 12.51 10.85 -10.28
C ASN A 10 12.30 10.70 -8.76
N LEU A 11 12.23 11.80 -8.01
CA LEU A 11 11.90 11.79 -6.58
C LEU A 11 10.46 11.31 -6.34
N ARG A 12 9.50 11.71 -7.18
CA ARG A 12 8.11 11.23 -7.11
C ARG A 12 8.04 9.73 -7.39
N GLN A 13 8.80 9.24 -8.37
CA GLN A 13 8.91 7.80 -8.65
C GLN A 13 9.55 7.04 -7.49
N ALA A 14 10.68 7.52 -6.95
CA ALA A 14 11.37 6.90 -5.82
C ALA A 14 10.51 6.90 -4.54
N GLY A 15 9.77 7.98 -4.27
CA GLY A 15 8.87 8.09 -3.12
C GLY A 15 7.80 7.01 -3.13
N ILE A 16 7.17 6.76 -4.27
CA ILE A 16 6.13 5.72 -4.40
C ILE A 16 6.71 4.33 -4.08
N TYR A 17 7.90 4.00 -4.58
CA TYR A 17 8.54 2.70 -4.31
C TYR A 17 8.86 2.47 -2.83
N THR A 18 9.21 3.53 -2.08
CA THR A 18 9.50 3.40 -0.65
C THR A 18 8.26 3.21 0.21
N VAL A 19 7.12 3.76 -0.20
CA VAL A 19 5.87 3.73 0.58
C VAL A 19 5.07 2.44 0.34
N ILE A 20 5.22 1.80 -0.82
CA ILE A 20 4.52 0.55 -1.15
C ILE A 20 4.76 -0.57 -0.11
N PRO A 21 6.00 -0.91 0.29
CA PRO A 21 6.25 -1.91 1.32
C PRO A 21 5.62 -1.56 2.68
N LEU A 22 5.63 -0.27 3.03
CA LEU A 22 5.00 0.25 4.25
C LEU A 22 3.49 -0.02 4.23
N ILE A 23 2.79 0.37 3.17
CA ILE A 23 1.34 0.14 3.02
C ILE A 23 1.02 -1.36 3.01
N LEU A 24 1.85 -2.18 2.35
CA LEU A 24 1.71 -3.64 2.33
C LEU A 24 1.84 -4.26 3.73
N ALA A 25 2.73 -3.74 4.56
CA ALA A 25 2.96 -4.25 5.92
C ALA A 25 1.88 -3.81 6.92
N VAL A 26 1.30 -2.62 6.76
CA VAL A 26 0.30 -2.06 7.69
C VAL A 26 -0.93 -2.97 7.84
N GLY A 27 -1.46 -3.52 6.73
CA GLY A 27 -2.65 -4.38 6.77
C GLY A 27 -2.47 -5.65 7.60
N PRO A 28 -1.45 -6.49 7.33
CA PRO A 28 -1.12 -7.65 8.14
C PRO A 28 -0.86 -7.33 9.62
N ILE A 29 -0.19 -6.21 9.92
CA ILE A 29 0.07 -5.79 11.31
C ILE A 29 -1.24 -5.53 12.03
N ILE A 30 -2.13 -4.73 11.43
CA ILE A 30 -3.46 -4.45 12.01
C ILE A 30 -4.27 -5.75 12.14
N GLY A 31 -4.24 -6.61 11.11
CA GLY A 31 -4.90 -7.91 11.12
C GLY A 31 -4.40 -8.83 12.24
N TYR A 32 -3.10 -8.83 12.53
CA TYR A 32 -2.51 -9.56 13.65
C TYR A 32 -3.03 -9.02 14.99
N PHE A 33 -3.03 -7.70 15.20
CA PHE A 33 -3.50 -7.10 16.46
C PHE A 33 -4.99 -7.38 16.71
N ILE A 34 -5.84 -7.17 15.69
CA ILE A 34 -7.28 -7.44 15.80
C ILE A 34 -7.53 -8.92 15.97
N GLY A 35 -6.91 -9.76 15.14
CA GLY A 35 -7.09 -11.20 15.16
C GLY A 35 -6.64 -11.84 16.47
N ASN A 36 -5.51 -11.42 17.04
CA ASN A 36 -5.03 -11.87 18.36
C ASN A 36 -5.97 -11.42 19.49
N PHE A 37 -6.52 -10.21 19.41
CA PHE A 37 -7.51 -9.73 20.39
C PHE A 37 -8.80 -10.56 20.34
N LEU A 38 -9.28 -10.89 19.13
CA LEU A 38 -10.46 -11.74 18.94
C LEU A 38 -10.19 -13.19 19.36
N ASP A 39 -9.05 -13.78 18.98
CA ASP A 39 -8.72 -15.15 19.36
C ASP A 39 -8.64 -15.33 20.88
N LYS A 40 -8.14 -14.32 21.62
CA LYS A 40 -8.18 -14.33 23.09
C LYS A 40 -9.60 -14.27 23.66
N LYS A 41 -10.52 -13.57 22.99
CA LYS A 41 -11.91 -13.45 23.43
C LYS A 41 -12.72 -14.72 23.12
N PHE A 42 -12.47 -15.35 21.98
CA PHE A 42 -13.22 -16.51 21.49
C PHE A 42 -12.56 -17.86 21.83
N HIS A 43 -11.36 -17.88 22.43
CA HIS A 43 -10.56 -19.08 22.72
C HIS A 43 -10.26 -19.95 21.47
N THR A 44 -10.35 -19.36 20.28
CA THR A 44 -10.16 -19.99 18.96
C THR A 44 -8.73 -19.85 18.43
N SER A 45 -7.77 -19.54 19.31
CA SER A 45 -6.37 -19.33 18.92
C SER A 45 -5.82 -20.56 18.18
N PRO A 46 -5.22 -20.42 16.97
CA PRO A 46 -4.85 -19.19 16.26
C PRO A 46 -5.63 -18.93 14.95
N TYR A 47 -6.88 -19.42 14.83
CA TYR A 47 -7.60 -19.42 13.56
C TYR A 47 -8.08 -18.03 13.11
N LEU A 48 -8.62 -17.20 14.01
CA LEU A 48 -9.04 -15.84 13.60
C LEU A 48 -7.83 -14.95 13.32
N MET A 49 -6.73 -15.13 14.05
CA MET A 49 -5.51 -14.38 13.78
C MET A 49 -5.02 -14.58 12.34
N ILE A 50 -4.92 -15.83 11.88
CA ILE A 50 -4.51 -16.14 10.51
C ILE A 50 -5.49 -15.56 9.49
N LEU A 51 -6.80 -15.68 9.75
CA LEU A 51 -7.83 -15.14 8.87
C LEU A 51 -7.70 -13.61 8.72
N PHE A 52 -7.58 -12.88 9.83
CA PHE A 52 -7.45 -11.42 9.81
C PHE A 52 -6.13 -10.93 9.21
N ILE A 53 -5.02 -11.66 9.40
CA ILE A 53 -3.75 -11.35 8.72
C ILE A 53 -3.89 -11.51 7.22
N LEU A 54 -4.49 -12.61 6.74
CA LEU A 54 -4.72 -12.83 5.31
C LEU A 54 -5.64 -11.77 4.71
N PHE A 55 -6.72 -11.43 5.41
CA PHE A 55 -7.60 -10.33 5.01
C PHE A 55 -6.87 -8.99 4.97
N GLY A 56 -6.05 -8.69 5.98
CA GLY A 56 -5.23 -7.47 6.03
C GLY A 56 -4.22 -7.41 4.89
N PHE A 57 -3.58 -8.54 4.56
CA PHE A 57 -2.64 -8.63 3.44
C PHE A 57 -3.33 -8.39 2.09
N ILE A 58 -4.48 -9.03 1.86
CA ILE A 58 -5.25 -8.86 0.62
C ILE A 58 -5.76 -7.41 0.49
N ALA A 59 -6.23 -6.82 1.59
CA ALA A 59 -6.69 -5.43 1.62
C ALA A 59 -5.54 -4.46 1.25
N SER A 60 -4.38 -4.58 1.91
CA SER A 60 -3.21 -3.78 1.57
C SER A 60 -2.71 -4.00 0.14
N GLY A 61 -2.75 -5.24 -0.36
CA GLY A 61 -2.39 -5.53 -1.75
C GLY A 61 -3.29 -4.80 -2.76
N LYS A 62 -4.60 -4.77 -2.50
CA LYS A 62 -5.56 -4.02 -3.34
C LYS A 62 -5.34 -2.52 -3.24
N GLU A 63 -5.03 -2.01 -2.05
CA GLU A 63 -4.68 -0.60 -1.81
C GLU A 63 -3.48 -0.18 -2.67
N VAL A 64 -2.38 -0.93 -2.58
CA VAL A 64 -1.15 -0.69 -3.34
C VAL A 64 -1.39 -0.73 -4.85
N TYR A 65 -2.14 -1.73 -5.33
CA TYR A 65 -2.48 -1.83 -6.75
C TYR A 65 -3.27 -0.60 -7.24
N ASN A 66 -4.26 -0.16 -6.47
CA ASN A 66 -5.06 1.02 -6.80
C ASN A 66 -4.22 2.31 -6.74
N LEU A 67 -3.33 2.46 -5.74
CA LEU A 67 -2.44 3.61 -5.59
C LEU A 67 -1.47 3.72 -6.77
N THR A 68 -0.88 2.59 -7.15
CA THR A 68 0.07 2.49 -8.27
C THR A 68 -0.64 2.83 -9.59
N LYS A 69 -1.83 2.27 -9.82
CA LYS A 69 -2.63 2.54 -11.01
C LYS A 69 -3.00 4.03 -11.15
N ARG A 70 -3.41 4.67 -10.04
CA ARG A 70 -3.74 6.10 -10.01
C ARG A 70 -2.51 6.96 -10.27
N ALA A 71 -1.39 6.65 -9.63
CA ALA A 71 -0.13 7.37 -9.82
C ALA A 71 0.34 7.31 -11.28
N MET A 72 0.22 6.14 -11.95
CA MET A 72 0.55 6.01 -13.37
C MET A 72 -0.39 6.83 -14.27
N GLN A 73 -1.70 6.84 -13.98
CA GLN A 73 -2.68 7.62 -14.74
C GLN A 73 -2.47 9.13 -14.60
N GLU A 74 -2.10 9.62 -13.41
CA GLU A 74 -1.77 11.03 -13.19
C GLU A 74 -0.56 11.46 -14.01
N MET A 75 0.49 10.62 -14.08
CA MET A 75 1.69 10.92 -14.88
C MET A 75 1.39 11.01 -16.39
N ASP A 76 0.56 10.11 -16.93
CA ASP A 76 0.19 10.14 -18.35
C ASP A 76 -0.67 11.37 -18.70
N ASN A 77 -1.58 11.77 -17.79
CA ASN A 77 -2.42 12.95 -17.99
C ASN A 77 -1.66 14.27 -17.86
N GLU A 78 -0.70 14.39 -16.93
CA GLU A 78 0.19 15.55 -16.84
C GLU A 78 1.03 15.71 -18.12
N ASN A 79 1.58 14.61 -18.65
CA ASN A 79 2.35 14.63 -19.90
C ASN A 79 1.52 15.08 -21.12
N LYS A 80 0.24 14.72 -21.19
CA LYS A 80 -0.68 15.15 -22.27
C LYS A 80 -1.15 16.60 -22.16
N ARG A 81 -1.14 17.20 -20.96
CA ARG A 81 -1.52 18.60 -20.73
C ARG A 81 -0.36 19.58 -20.91
N GLY A 82 0.87 19.10 -20.84
CA GLY A 82 2.08 19.89 -21.01
C GLY A 82 2.61 19.97 -22.45
N ASN A 83 1.92 19.38 -23.43
CA ASN A 83 2.29 19.40 -24.85
C ASN A 83 1.24 20.12 -25.70
#